data_AF-A0A3Q3NC38-F1
#
_entry.id   AF-A0A3Q3NC38-F1
#
_cell.length_a   1.000
_cell.length_b   1.000
_cell.length_c   1.000
_cell.angle_alpha   90.00
_cell.angle_beta   90.00
_cell.angle_gamma   90.00
#
_symmetry.space_group_name_H-M   'P 1'
#
loop_
_entity.id
_entity.type
_entity.pdbx_description
1 polymer ?
#
loop_
_entity_poly.entity_id
_entity_poly.type
_entity_poly.pdbx_seq_one_letter_code
_entity_poly.pdbx_strand_id
1 'polypeptide(L)'
;EVRGGPYPQVILPEFGGYWIEGPEDPPASLESQGEEEVGRGALGGREEGDAHPGDYGYRLEVINEAARAYRKHFLGREHLNFSCSASSLGNLLLSVRHEEDKEQEHLHVIIRSRMKSVYHKLPLTELPDIPSVPELAKLLCDEAAGLRFSPVLYPKASQLIVNYDEHEVNNTFKFGVIYQRFGQVSEEELFRNTEETPAFTEFLQLLGDTVELQDFKGFRGGLDVSHGQTGSQSVYTVHRQQEIMFHVSTKLPFTEGDTQQLQRKRHIGNDIVAVVFQEEATPFVPDMIASNFLHAFILVQVEEPCSDNTTYKVSITAREDVPSFGPPLPNPSIFKKGPEFREFLLTKLINAELACYKSDRFARLEERTRAALLDSLHDELQRRSQSMLGLTSCLEEEGRAENGHAHGGLLKSIKVCFILKLYFHFFKSLSISFFILPLFPVMLSNIVSITVTHYIFVCIGLHRCLHVYMINPA
;
A
#
# COMPACT_ATOMS: atom_id res chain seq x y z
N GLU A 1 26.40 21.87 39.61
CA GLU A 1 27.14 22.75 38.70
C GLU A 1 27.36 22.03 37.38
N VAL A 2 26.64 22.41 36.33
CA VAL A 2 26.80 21.81 35.00
C VAL A 2 27.62 22.78 34.14
N ARG A 3 28.94 22.56 34.05
CA ARG A 3 29.81 23.09 32.98
C ARG A 3 29.49 22.26 31.73
N GLY A 4 29.37 22.72 30.49
CA GLY A 4 29.69 23.97 29.79
C GLY A 4 30.04 23.58 28.34
N GLY A 5 29.32 24.10 27.34
CA GLY A 5 29.47 23.79 25.90
C GLY A 5 28.21 23.16 25.28
N PRO A 6 27.89 23.40 23.99
CA PRO A 6 26.56 23.14 23.44
C PRO A 6 26.25 21.64 23.49
N TYR A 7 25.17 21.29 24.18
CA TYR A 7 24.71 19.91 24.25
C TYR A 7 24.25 19.43 22.87
N PRO A 8 24.51 18.17 22.50
CA PRO A 8 23.95 17.60 21.28
C PRO A 8 22.42 17.64 21.35
N GLN A 9 21.77 17.92 20.22
CA GLN A 9 20.31 18.04 20.14
C GLN A 9 19.62 16.69 20.41
N VAL A 10 20.24 15.59 19.94
CA VAL A 10 19.82 14.23 20.20
C VAL A 10 20.90 13.49 21.00
N ILE A 11 20.48 12.74 22.01
CA ILE A 11 21.32 11.80 22.76
C ILE A 11 20.72 10.40 22.56
N LEU A 12 21.55 9.44 22.15
CA LEU A 12 21.12 8.05 22.04
C LEU A 12 20.94 7.42 23.44
N PRO A 13 19.96 6.53 23.63
CA PRO A 13 19.79 5.82 24.89
C PRO A 13 21.03 5.00 25.27
N GLU A 14 21.30 4.85 26.58
CA GLU A 14 22.45 4.10 27.09
C GLU A 14 22.50 2.64 26.63
N PHE A 15 21.33 2.05 26.36
CA PHE A 15 21.19 0.65 25.93
C PHE A 15 21.06 0.49 24.40
N GLY A 16 21.28 1.56 23.63
CA GLY A 16 21.14 1.56 22.17
C GLY A 16 19.69 1.52 21.69
N GLY A 17 19.47 1.01 20.48
CA GLY A 17 18.14 0.81 19.89
C GLY A 17 17.70 1.93 18.96
N TYR A 18 18.49 2.99 18.78
CA TYR A 18 18.24 4.10 17.86
C TYR A 18 19.51 4.53 17.13
N TRP A 19 19.35 5.00 15.89
CA TRP A 19 20.38 5.70 15.12
C TRP A 19 20.07 7.19 15.01
N ILE A 20 21.07 7.99 14.66
CA ILE A 20 20.96 9.42 14.34
C ILE A 20 21.44 9.60 12.89
N GLU A 21 20.67 10.31 12.08
CA GLU A 21 21.06 10.58 10.69
C GLU A 21 22.32 11.45 10.64
N GLY A 22 23.36 10.96 9.98
CA GLY A 22 24.58 11.70 9.69
C GLY A 22 24.43 12.58 8.44
N PRO A 23 25.14 13.73 8.37
CA PRO A 23 25.15 14.57 7.16
C PRO A 23 25.88 13.94 5.96
N GLU A 24 26.49 12.75 6.12
CA GLU A 24 27.19 12.00 5.06
C GLU A 24 26.52 10.65 4.74
N ASP A 25 25.37 10.33 5.34
CA ASP A 25 24.70 9.05 5.07
C ASP A 25 24.22 9.02 3.61
N PRO A 26 24.59 7.99 2.82
CA PRO A 26 24.17 7.90 1.42
C PRO A 26 22.64 7.80 1.34
N PRO A 27 22.01 8.39 0.31
CA PRO A 27 20.57 8.29 0.16
C PRO A 27 20.17 6.82 -0.06
N ALA A 28 19.15 6.36 0.68
CA ALA A 28 18.57 5.00 0.58
C ALA A 28 18.15 4.61 -0.85
N SER A 29 18.00 5.59 -1.75
CA SER A 29 17.68 5.37 -3.16
C SER A 29 18.80 4.74 -3.99
N LEU A 30 20.03 4.63 -3.48
CA LEU A 30 21.15 4.00 -4.19
C LEU A 30 21.47 2.58 -3.71
N GLU A 31 21.21 2.23 -2.45
CA GLU A 31 21.59 0.91 -1.92
C GLU A 31 20.57 -0.20 -2.25
N SER A 32 19.30 0.15 -2.48
CA SER A 32 18.28 -0.82 -2.94
C SER A 32 18.37 -1.18 -4.44
N GLN A 33 19.31 -0.58 -5.18
CA GLN A 33 19.63 -0.97 -6.56
C GLN A 33 20.89 -1.85 -6.65
N GLY A 34 21.57 -2.12 -5.53
CA GLY A 34 22.92 -2.69 -5.53
C GLY A 34 23.04 -4.22 -5.56
N GLU A 35 21.97 -5.00 -5.33
CA GLU A 35 22.09 -6.46 -5.20
C GLU A 35 21.21 -7.31 -6.15
N GLU A 36 20.53 -6.71 -7.14
CA GLU A 36 19.83 -7.47 -8.21
C GLU A 36 20.09 -6.96 -9.64
N GLU A 37 21.25 -6.34 -9.91
CA GLU A 37 21.67 -6.07 -11.29
C GLU A 37 22.88 -6.91 -11.71
N VAL A 38 22.61 -8.17 -12.06
CA VAL A 38 23.43 -8.86 -13.07
C VAL A 38 22.52 -9.19 -14.25
N GLY A 39 22.47 -8.27 -15.21
CA GLY A 39 21.93 -8.51 -16.55
C GLY A 39 20.72 -7.66 -16.94
N ARG A 40 20.81 -6.32 -16.88
CA ARG A 40 19.85 -5.44 -17.58
C ARG A 40 20.57 -4.56 -18.60
N GLY A 41 20.35 -4.86 -19.87
CA GLY A 41 20.66 -3.95 -20.96
C GLY A 41 19.75 -2.73 -20.84
N ALA A 42 20.38 -1.55 -20.80
CA ALA A 42 19.70 -0.27 -20.85
C ALA A 42 18.81 -0.17 -22.10
N LEU A 43 17.57 0.30 -21.92
CA LEU A 43 16.81 1.22 -22.79
C LEU A 43 15.33 1.22 -22.35
N GLY A 44 14.91 2.27 -21.63
CA GLY A 44 13.51 2.50 -21.29
C GLY A 44 13.32 3.94 -20.80
N GLY A 45 12.71 4.77 -21.64
CA GLY A 45 12.64 6.23 -21.52
C GLY A 45 11.99 6.74 -20.23
N ARG A 46 12.59 7.80 -19.68
CA ARG A 46 11.99 8.67 -18.68
C ARG A 46 10.82 9.40 -19.34
N GLU A 47 9.60 9.11 -18.90
CA GLU A 47 8.47 10.02 -19.11
C GLU A 47 8.70 11.26 -18.22
N GLU A 48 9.13 12.36 -18.84
CA GLU A 48 9.10 13.70 -18.24
C GLU A 48 7.63 14.10 -18.05
N GLY A 49 7.08 13.84 -16.87
CA GLY A 49 5.74 14.26 -16.45
C GLY A 49 5.81 15.37 -15.41
N ASP A 50 5.38 16.57 -15.78
CA ASP A 50 5.01 17.75 -14.97
C ASP A 50 5.79 18.00 -13.67
N ALA A 51 6.89 18.76 -13.79
CA ALA A 51 7.46 19.46 -12.64
C ALA A 51 6.52 20.61 -12.24
N HIS A 52 5.75 20.43 -11.17
CA HIS A 52 4.95 21.50 -10.58
C HIS A 52 5.86 22.64 -10.07
N PRO A 53 5.44 23.92 -10.15
CA PRO A 53 6.20 25.03 -9.57
C PRO A 53 6.37 24.81 -8.06
N GLY A 54 7.62 24.72 -7.59
CA GLY A 54 7.94 24.41 -6.18
C GLY A 54 8.46 22.99 -5.92
N ASP A 55 8.69 22.18 -6.96
CA ASP A 55 9.35 20.88 -6.79
C ASP A 55 10.86 21.07 -6.54
N TYR A 56 11.26 21.12 -5.27
CA TYR A 56 12.68 21.18 -4.83
C TYR A 56 13.45 19.86 -5.07
N GLY A 57 12.89 18.93 -5.86
CA GLY A 57 13.48 17.63 -6.16
C GLY A 57 13.29 16.57 -5.06
N TYR A 58 12.60 16.90 -3.97
CA TYR A 58 12.25 15.94 -2.92
C TYR A 58 11.17 14.98 -3.41
N ARG A 59 11.41 13.67 -3.31
CA ARG A 59 10.49 12.64 -3.79
C ARG A 59 10.00 11.78 -2.63
N LEU A 60 8.73 11.41 -2.70
CA LEU A 60 8.17 10.38 -1.83
C LEU A 60 8.77 9.03 -2.24
N GLU A 61 9.19 8.25 -1.26
CA GLU A 61 9.64 6.88 -1.48
C GLU A 61 8.48 6.02 -1.98
N VAL A 62 8.78 5.07 -2.87
CA VAL A 62 7.78 4.36 -3.66
C VAL A 62 6.85 3.54 -2.76
N ILE A 63 5.57 3.93 -2.76
CA ILE A 63 4.45 3.11 -2.32
C ILE A 63 4.33 1.94 -3.30
N ASN A 64 4.43 0.71 -2.79
CA ASN A 64 4.33 -0.57 -3.49
C ASN A 64 3.66 -0.46 -4.88
N GLU A 65 4.44 -0.45 -5.98
CA GLU A 65 3.90 -0.25 -7.33
C GLU A 65 2.80 -1.27 -7.67
N ALA A 66 2.90 -2.48 -7.11
CA ALA A 66 1.91 -3.54 -7.30
C ALA A 66 0.50 -3.14 -6.83
N ALA A 67 0.41 -2.34 -5.75
CA ALA A 67 -0.86 -1.91 -5.16
C ALA A 67 -1.68 -1.03 -6.11
N ARG A 68 -1.00 -0.21 -6.94
CA ARG A 68 -1.66 0.66 -7.94
C ARG A 68 -1.68 0.06 -9.35
N ALA A 69 -0.85 -0.94 -9.62
CA ALA A 69 -0.71 -1.53 -10.94
C ALA A 69 -2.01 -2.14 -11.46
N TYR A 70 -2.81 -2.78 -10.60
CA TYR A 70 -4.06 -3.40 -11.02
C TYR A 70 -5.09 -2.37 -11.51
N ARG A 71 -5.26 -1.26 -10.79
CA ARG A 71 -6.13 -0.15 -11.25
C ARG A 71 -5.60 0.47 -12.54
N LYS A 72 -4.29 0.73 -12.64
CA LYS A 72 -3.68 1.41 -13.78
C LYS A 72 -3.72 0.56 -15.06
N HIS A 73 -3.43 -0.73 -14.95
CA HIS A 73 -3.18 -1.60 -16.10
C HIS A 73 -4.25 -2.67 -16.33
N PHE A 74 -5.07 -3.08 -15.36
CA PHE A 74 -5.98 -4.22 -15.50
C PHE A 74 -7.45 -3.83 -15.44
N LEU A 75 -7.83 -2.95 -14.51
CA LEU A 75 -9.22 -2.60 -14.27
C LEU A 75 -9.87 -1.96 -15.52
N GLY A 76 -11.01 -2.51 -15.95
CA GLY A 76 -11.72 -2.07 -17.15
C GLY A 76 -11.13 -2.53 -18.48
N ARG A 77 -10.04 -3.33 -18.46
CA ARG A 77 -9.39 -3.88 -19.66
C ARG A 77 -9.49 -5.41 -19.66
N GLU A 78 -9.33 -6.04 -20.83
CA GLU A 78 -9.32 -7.50 -20.93
C GLU A 78 -8.10 -8.08 -20.20
N HIS A 79 -8.34 -8.96 -19.24
CA HIS A 79 -7.30 -9.62 -18.45
C HIS A 79 -7.84 -10.91 -17.82
N LEU A 80 -6.93 -11.77 -17.36
CA LEU A 80 -7.25 -13.02 -16.68
C LEU A 80 -6.76 -12.97 -15.23
N ASN A 81 -7.50 -13.66 -14.35
CA ASN A 81 -7.11 -13.84 -12.96
C ASN A 81 -7.12 -15.33 -12.64
N PHE A 82 -6.14 -15.79 -11.85
CA PHE A 82 -5.98 -17.18 -11.47
C PHE A 82 -5.69 -17.28 -9.97
N SER A 83 -6.32 -18.24 -9.29
CA SER A 83 -6.06 -18.51 -7.88
C SER A 83 -5.37 -19.85 -7.70
N CYS A 84 -4.54 -19.96 -6.67
CA CYS A 84 -3.91 -21.20 -6.25
C CYS A 84 -3.88 -21.27 -4.73
N SER A 85 -3.99 -22.46 -4.17
CA SER A 85 -3.75 -22.71 -2.75
C SER A 85 -2.65 -23.75 -2.62
N ALA A 86 -1.60 -23.44 -1.85
CA ALA A 86 -0.45 -24.29 -1.61
C ALA A 86 -0.19 -24.43 -0.11
N SER A 87 0.23 -25.62 0.34
CA SER A 87 0.46 -25.88 1.76
C SER A 87 1.63 -25.08 2.36
N SER A 88 2.68 -24.79 1.56
CA SER A 88 3.86 -24.03 1.99
C SER A 88 3.66 -22.51 1.87
N LEU A 89 3.12 -22.05 0.74
CA LEU A 89 3.00 -20.62 0.40
C LEU A 89 1.66 -19.99 0.81
N GLY A 90 0.66 -20.80 1.13
CA GLY A 90 -0.70 -20.33 1.31
C GLY A 90 -1.42 -20.05 0.00
N ASN A 91 -2.36 -19.12 0.06
CA ASN A 91 -3.14 -18.70 -1.09
C ASN A 91 -2.33 -17.72 -1.95
N LEU A 92 -2.40 -17.92 -3.27
CA LEU A 92 -1.81 -17.07 -4.30
C LEU A 92 -2.89 -16.59 -5.25
N LEU A 93 -2.75 -15.35 -5.70
CA LEU A 93 -3.61 -14.76 -6.73
C LEU A 93 -2.75 -14.10 -7.82
N LEU A 94 -2.86 -14.62 -9.03
CA LEU A 94 -2.16 -14.14 -10.20
C LEU A 94 -3.12 -13.37 -11.12
N SER A 95 -2.70 -12.21 -11.61
CA SER A 95 -3.39 -11.46 -12.66
C SER A 95 -2.46 -11.30 -13.85
N VAL A 96 -2.97 -11.59 -15.04
CA VAL A 96 -2.19 -11.53 -16.30
C VAL A 96 -2.98 -10.73 -17.34
N ARG A 97 -2.32 -9.78 -18.00
CA ARG A 97 -2.88 -9.01 -19.11
C ARG A 97 -1.87 -8.89 -20.23
N HIS A 98 -2.34 -9.14 -21.45
CA HIS A 98 -1.62 -8.85 -22.68
C HIS A 98 -1.92 -7.43 -23.16
N GLU A 99 -0.90 -6.69 -23.58
CA GLU A 99 -1.00 -5.36 -24.17
C GLU A 99 -0.12 -5.28 -25.42
N GLU A 100 -0.73 -4.89 -26.54
CA GLU A 100 -0.05 -4.68 -27.82
C GLU A 100 -0.02 -3.17 -28.09
N ASP A 101 1.17 -2.57 -28.17
CA ASP A 101 1.34 -1.15 -28.49
C ASP A 101 2.26 -0.96 -29.68
N LYS A 102 1.65 -0.63 -30.83
CA LYS A 102 2.20 -0.17 -32.12
C LYS A 102 3.31 -1.01 -32.79
N GLU A 103 4.30 -1.53 -32.06
CA GLU A 103 5.32 -2.51 -32.48
C GLU A 103 5.88 -3.37 -31.32
N GLN A 104 5.42 -3.20 -30.08
CA GLN A 104 5.89 -3.96 -28.92
C GLN A 104 4.72 -4.64 -28.19
N GLU A 105 4.88 -5.94 -27.94
CA GLU A 105 3.95 -6.72 -27.12
C GLU A 105 4.50 -6.87 -25.71
N HIS A 106 3.66 -6.55 -24.72
CA HIS A 106 4.00 -6.58 -23.32
C HIS A 106 3.00 -7.43 -22.54
N LEU A 107 3.50 -8.16 -21.54
CA LEU A 107 2.71 -8.89 -20.58
C LEU A 107 2.80 -8.21 -19.22
N HIS A 108 1.67 -7.75 -18.72
CA HIS A 108 1.53 -7.28 -17.34
C HIS A 108 1.18 -8.46 -16.44
N VAL A 109 1.98 -8.68 -15.40
CA VAL A 109 1.78 -9.78 -14.46
C VAL A 109 1.84 -9.25 -13.04
N ILE A 110 0.84 -9.59 -12.24
CA ILE A 110 0.81 -9.33 -10.79
C ILE A 110 0.64 -10.66 -10.07
N ILE A 111 1.57 -11.00 -9.17
CA ILE A 111 1.41 -12.11 -8.23
C ILE A 111 1.23 -11.57 -6.80
N ARG A 112 0.22 -12.07 -6.11
CA ARG A 112 -0.08 -11.74 -4.72
C ARG A 112 0.13 -13.00 -3.88
N SER A 113 1.02 -12.93 -2.90
CA SER A 113 1.24 -13.99 -1.91
C SER A 113 0.76 -13.56 -0.52
N ARG A 114 1.17 -14.22 0.57
CA ARG A 114 1.00 -13.74 1.97
C ARG A 114 2.13 -12.84 2.48
N MET A 115 3.32 -12.90 1.87
CA MET A 115 4.48 -12.03 2.20
C MET A 115 4.57 -10.68 1.43
N LYS A 116 4.59 -10.69 0.08
CA LYS A 116 4.46 -9.49 -0.77
C LYS A 116 3.49 -9.62 -1.96
N SER A 117 3.23 -8.50 -2.62
CA SER A 117 2.65 -8.43 -3.97
C SER A 117 3.71 -7.91 -4.94
N VAL A 118 3.89 -8.57 -6.09
CA VAL A 118 4.91 -8.21 -7.08
C VAL A 118 4.25 -7.94 -8.42
N TYR A 119 4.61 -6.82 -9.03
CA TYR A 119 4.19 -6.44 -10.37
C TYR A 119 5.38 -6.41 -11.32
N HIS A 120 5.19 -6.94 -12.52
CA HIS A 120 6.19 -6.91 -13.59
C HIS A 120 5.53 -6.63 -14.94
N LYS A 121 6.24 -5.87 -15.77
CA LYS A 121 5.93 -5.66 -17.19
C LYS A 121 7.00 -6.38 -18.00
N LEU A 122 6.62 -7.44 -18.69
CA LEU A 122 7.53 -8.32 -19.43
C LEU A 122 7.40 -8.07 -20.94
N PRO A 123 8.47 -7.69 -21.65
CA PRO A 123 8.44 -7.61 -23.11
C PRO A 123 8.42 -9.04 -23.70
N LEU A 124 7.48 -9.34 -24.60
CA LEU A 124 7.40 -10.66 -25.23
C LEU A 124 8.50 -10.88 -26.26
N THR A 125 9.14 -9.83 -26.76
CA THR A 125 10.28 -9.92 -27.69
C THR A 125 11.50 -10.63 -27.09
N GLU A 126 11.61 -10.67 -25.76
CA GLU A 126 12.71 -11.32 -25.03
C GLU A 126 12.39 -12.78 -24.67
N LEU A 127 11.16 -13.24 -24.93
CA LEU A 127 10.72 -14.59 -24.59
C LEU A 127 10.58 -15.44 -25.87
N PRO A 128 11.26 -16.61 -25.95
CA PRO A 128 11.21 -17.45 -27.15
C PRO A 128 9.83 -18.10 -27.37
N ASP A 129 9.06 -18.30 -26.30
CA ASP A 129 7.70 -18.84 -26.29
C ASP A 129 6.85 -18.12 -25.24
N ILE A 130 5.53 -18.06 -25.44
CA ILE A 130 4.60 -17.47 -24.47
C ILE A 130 4.53 -18.36 -23.22
N PRO A 131 4.94 -17.85 -22.04
CA PRO A 131 5.00 -18.65 -20.82
C PRO A 131 3.61 -19.03 -20.32
N SER A 132 3.49 -20.26 -19.85
CA SER A 132 2.31 -20.74 -19.15
C SER A 132 2.11 -20.03 -17.81
N VAL A 133 0.89 -20.09 -17.26
CA VAL A 133 0.55 -19.47 -15.97
C VAL A 133 1.49 -19.91 -14.83
N PRO A 134 1.85 -21.20 -14.66
CA PRO A 134 2.83 -21.60 -13.66
C PRO A 134 4.25 -21.09 -13.92
N GLU A 135 4.66 -20.94 -15.19
CA GLU A 135 5.97 -20.37 -15.54
C GLU A 135 6.03 -18.88 -15.23
N LEU A 136 4.95 -18.14 -15.50
CA LEU A 136 4.79 -16.74 -15.10
C LEU A 136 4.82 -16.56 -13.59
N ALA A 137 4.13 -17.44 -12.85
CA ALA A 137 4.15 -17.41 -11.40
C ALA A 137 5.56 -17.69 -10.85
N LYS A 138 6.27 -18.68 -11.42
CA LYS A 138 7.66 -19.00 -11.07
C LYS A 138 8.59 -17.81 -11.28
N LEU A 139 8.45 -17.08 -12.39
CA LEU A 139 9.30 -15.92 -12.71
C LEU A 139 9.25 -14.84 -11.62
N LEU A 140 8.13 -14.70 -10.91
CA LEU A 140 7.93 -13.70 -9.87
C LEU A 140 8.02 -14.28 -8.44
N CYS A 141 7.94 -15.59 -8.32
CA CYS A 141 7.97 -16.33 -7.06
C CYS A 141 8.46 -17.75 -7.33
N ASP A 142 9.76 -18.00 -7.14
CA ASP A 142 10.38 -19.30 -7.43
C ASP A 142 9.69 -20.47 -6.72
N GLU A 143 9.20 -20.24 -5.51
CA GLU A 143 8.46 -21.22 -4.71
C GLU A 143 7.09 -21.60 -5.31
N ALA A 144 6.57 -20.82 -6.26
CA ALA A 144 5.34 -21.14 -6.99
C ALA A 144 5.54 -22.19 -8.10
N ALA A 145 6.77 -22.70 -8.27
CA ALA A 145 7.08 -23.72 -9.26
C ALA A 145 6.23 -25.00 -9.07
N GLY A 146 5.59 -25.46 -10.15
CA GLY A 146 4.80 -26.69 -10.16
C GLY A 146 3.41 -26.56 -9.52
N LEU A 147 3.01 -25.37 -9.06
CA LEU A 147 1.67 -25.13 -8.54
C LEU A 147 0.62 -25.14 -9.66
N ARG A 148 -0.58 -25.62 -9.32
CA ARG A 148 -1.74 -25.62 -10.23
C ARG A 148 -2.63 -24.44 -9.95
N PHE A 149 -2.76 -23.59 -10.94
CA PHE A 149 -3.63 -22.42 -10.91
C PHE A 149 -5.00 -22.74 -11.50
N SER A 150 -6.05 -22.24 -10.85
CA SER A 150 -7.44 -22.34 -11.30
C SER A 150 -7.91 -20.97 -11.79
N PRO A 151 -8.63 -20.89 -12.94
CA PRO A 151 -9.13 -19.61 -13.44
C PRO A 151 -10.21 -19.05 -12.52
N VAL A 152 -10.18 -17.74 -12.29
CA VAL A 152 -11.23 -17.01 -11.58
C VAL A 152 -12.31 -16.62 -12.58
N LEU A 153 -13.52 -17.13 -12.35
CA LEU A 153 -14.65 -17.01 -13.29
C LEU A 153 -15.74 -16.05 -12.81
N TYR A 154 -15.55 -15.45 -11.63
CA TYR A 154 -16.53 -14.52 -11.07
C TYR A 154 -16.48 -13.16 -11.79
N PRO A 155 -17.58 -12.68 -12.42
CA PRO A 155 -17.55 -11.44 -13.21
C PRO A 155 -17.20 -10.17 -12.42
N LYS A 156 -17.44 -10.14 -11.11
CA LYS A 156 -17.07 -9.01 -10.24
C LYS A 156 -15.74 -9.23 -9.51
N ALA A 157 -14.95 -10.23 -9.92
CA ALA A 157 -13.66 -10.52 -9.31
C ALA A 157 -12.75 -9.30 -9.34
N SER A 158 -12.64 -8.60 -10.48
CA SER A 158 -11.74 -7.45 -10.62
C SER A 158 -12.04 -6.34 -9.61
N GLN A 159 -13.30 -6.15 -9.20
CA GLN A 159 -13.63 -5.17 -8.16
C GLN A 159 -13.17 -5.62 -6.77
N LEU A 160 -13.26 -6.91 -6.46
CA LEU A 160 -12.74 -7.44 -5.19
C LEU A 160 -11.20 -7.39 -5.16
N ILE A 161 -10.56 -7.70 -6.29
CA ILE A 161 -9.11 -7.71 -6.42
C ILE A 161 -8.54 -6.30 -6.30
N VAL A 162 -9.12 -5.29 -6.96
CA VAL A 162 -8.64 -3.90 -6.81
C VAL A 162 -8.84 -3.37 -5.39
N ASN A 163 -9.95 -3.72 -4.74
CA ASN A 163 -10.19 -3.33 -3.35
C ASN A 163 -9.19 -3.99 -2.39
N TYR A 164 -8.78 -5.22 -2.69
CA TYR A 164 -7.67 -5.85 -1.99
C TYR A 164 -6.38 -5.11 -2.28
N ASP A 165 -5.95 -4.92 -3.53
CA ASP A 165 -4.65 -4.29 -3.80
C ASP A 165 -4.49 -2.90 -3.19
N GLU A 166 -5.57 -2.12 -3.19
CA GLU A 166 -5.54 -0.75 -2.70
C GLU A 166 -5.77 -0.63 -1.19
N HIS A 167 -5.88 -1.74 -0.45
CA HIS A 167 -5.93 -1.70 1.02
C HIS A 167 -4.63 -1.14 1.63
N GLU A 168 -3.50 -1.32 0.94
CA GLU A 168 -2.17 -0.83 1.33
C GLU A 168 -1.93 0.62 0.84
N VAL A 169 -2.76 1.15 -0.06
CA VAL A 169 -2.58 2.51 -0.58
C VAL A 169 -3.07 3.50 0.47
N ASN A 170 -2.17 3.86 1.38
CA ASN A 170 -2.43 4.92 2.33
C ASN A 170 -2.18 6.28 1.67
N ASN A 171 -3.23 7.12 1.60
CA ASN A 171 -3.11 8.52 1.19
C ASN A 171 -3.23 9.49 2.36
N THR A 172 -3.20 8.98 3.59
CA THR A 172 -3.51 9.72 4.80
C THR A 172 -2.47 9.46 5.88
N PHE A 173 -1.85 10.51 6.40
CA PHE A 173 -0.81 10.42 7.42
C PHE A 173 -1.20 11.19 8.67
N LYS A 174 -0.67 10.74 9.81
CA LYS A 174 -0.85 11.41 11.09
C LYS A 174 0.48 11.45 11.82
N PHE A 175 0.85 12.64 12.29
CA PHE A 175 2.14 12.87 12.93
C PHE A 175 1.97 13.61 14.25
N GLY A 176 2.71 13.17 15.27
CA GLY A 176 2.77 13.88 16.54
C GLY A 176 3.56 15.18 16.39
N VAL A 177 3.15 16.24 17.08
CA VAL A 177 3.97 17.45 17.24
C VAL A 177 4.09 17.74 18.73
N ILE A 178 5.31 17.68 19.24
CA ILE A 178 5.64 17.85 20.65
C ILE A 178 6.46 19.12 20.81
N TYR A 179 6.04 20.00 21.70
CA TYR A 179 6.80 21.17 22.08
C TYR A 179 7.69 20.85 23.29
N GLN A 180 9.01 21.01 23.16
CA GLN A 180 9.98 20.83 24.24
C GLN A 180 10.58 22.19 24.63
N ARG A 181 10.30 22.62 25.86
CA ARG A 181 10.87 23.85 26.43
C ARG A 181 12.27 23.58 26.99
N PHE A 182 13.02 24.66 27.20
CA PHE A 182 14.35 24.59 27.78
C PHE A 182 14.37 23.78 29.08
N GLY A 183 15.25 22.78 29.13
CA GLY A 183 15.49 21.95 30.32
C GLY A 183 14.46 20.86 30.60
N GLN A 184 13.42 20.70 29.77
CA GLN A 184 12.47 19.59 29.92
C GLN A 184 13.08 18.28 29.43
N VAL A 185 13.10 17.26 30.30
CA VAL A 185 13.76 15.97 30.05
C VAL A 185 12.92 14.78 30.48
N SER A 186 11.63 14.99 30.77
CA SER A 186 10.70 13.94 31.15
C SER A 186 9.42 13.96 30.31
N GLU A 187 8.81 12.79 30.10
CA GLU A 187 7.55 12.64 29.37
C GLU A 187 6.44 13.57 29.91
N GLU A 188 6.32 13.65 31.23
CA GLU A 188 5.29 14.45 31.90
C GLU A 188 5.46 15.94 31.61
N GLU A 189 6.70 16.44 31.59
CA GLU A 189 6.99 17.84 31.28
C GLU A 189 6.63 18.18 29.83
N LEU A 190 6.98 17.30 28.88
CA LEU A 190 6.70 17.50 27.45
C LEU A 190 5.20 17.59 27.17
N PHE A 191 4.40 16.69 27.74
CA PHE A 191 2.95 16.68 27.50
C PHE A 191 2.17 17.68 28.35
N ARG A 192 2.78 18.32 29.37
CA ARG A 192 2.13 19.36 30.18
C ARG A 192 2.08 20.74 29.54
N ASN A 193 2.84 20.97 28.47
CA ASN A 193 2.89 22.28 27.81
C ASN A 193 1.51 22.64 27.21
N THR A 194 0.93 23.77 27.64
CA THR A 194 -0.37 24.27 27.14
C THR A 194 -0.24 25.58 26.37
N GLU A 195 0.80 26.36 26.64
CA GLU A 195 1.03 27.66 26.00
C GLU A 195 1.75 27.50 24.67
N GLU A 196 1.28 28.22 23.65
CA GLU A 196 1.91 28.33 22.34
C GLU A 196 2.68 29.65 22.27
N THR A 197 4.00 29.56 22.11
CA THR A 197 4.83 30.76 21.92
C THR A 197 4.67 31.31 20.49
N PRO A 198 5.07 32.56 20.22
CA PRO A 198 5.08 33.10 18.86
C PRO A 198 5.94 32.25 17.91
N ALA A 199 7.09 31.77 18.37
CA ALA A 199 7.99 30.91 17.60
C ALA A 199 7.35 29.57 17.24
N PHE A 200 6.67 28.93 18.20
CA PHE A 200 5.97 27.67 17.96
C PHE A 200 4.77 27.87 17.03
N THR A 201 4.02 28.96 17.21
CA THR A 201 2.88 29.30 16.34
C THR A 201 3.32 29.53 14.89
N GLU A 202 4.43 30.24 14.67
CA GLU A 202 5.03 30.43 13.33
C GLU A 202 5.43 29.09 12.70
N PHE A 203 6.02 28.19 13.48
CA PHE A 203 6.36 26.84 13.02
C PHE A 203 5.11 26.00 12.66
N LEU A 204 4.04 26.08 13.45
CA LEU A 204 2.79 25.37 13.14
C LEU A 204 2.15 25.88 11.83
N GLN A 205 2.24 27.18 11.56
CA GLN A 205 1.80 27.76 10.28
C GLN A 205 2.65 27.29 9.10
N LEU A 206 3.94 27.03 9.32
CA LEU A 206 4.81 26.43 8.31
C LEU A 206 4.39 24.99 7.99
N LEU A 207 3.88 24.21 8.95
CA LEU A 207 3.45 22.83 8.74
C LEU A 207 2.13 22.72 7.95
N GLY A 208 1.17 23.58 8.24
CA GLY A 208 -0.17 23.45 7.68
C GLY A 208 -1.13 24.55 8.13
N ASP A 209 -2.38 24.41 7.71
CA ASP A 209 -3.46 25.30 8.09
C ASP A 209 -4.03 24.89 9.45
N THR A 210 -4.32 25.86 10.31
CA THR A 210 -5.08 25.59 11.54
C THR A 210 -6.56 25.42 11.17
N VAL A 211 -7.12 24.25 11.47
CA VAL A 211 -8.50 23.87 11.14
C VAL A 211 -9.32 23.64 12.39
N GLU A 212 -10.60 24.03 12.36
CA GLU A 212 -11.59 23.65 13.37
C GLU A 212 -11.96 22.18 13.19
N LEU A 213 -11.98 21.42 14.29
CA LEU A 213 -12.30 19.99 14.28
C LEU A 213 -13.81 19.74 14.17
N GLN A 214 -14.63 20.64 14.71
CA GLN A 214 -16.08 20.52 14.61
C GLN A 214 -16.53 20.48 13.15
N ASP A 215 -17.21 19.40 12.76
CA ASP A 215 -17.71 19.16 11.41
C ASP A 215 -16.64 19.08 10.29
N PHE A 216 -15.36 18.94 10.65
CA PHE A 216 -14.26 18.81 9.69
C PHE A 216 -14.49 17.64 8.71
N LYS A 217 -14.23 17.88 7.41
CA LYS A 217 -14.53 16.94 6.32
C LYS A 217 -13.32 16.19 5.76
N GLY A 218 -12.11 16.64 6.07
CA GLY A 218 -10.88 15.97 5.64
C GLY A 218 -10.53 14.78 6.53
N PHE A 219 -9.35 14.21 6.29
CA PHE A 219 -8.81 13.16 7.13
C PHE A 219 -8.60 13.62 8.59
N ARG A 220 -9.33 13.02 9.52
CA ARG A 220 -9.35 13.44 10.93
C ARG A 220 -8.24 12.86 11.82
N GLY A 221 -7.40 11.94 11.33
CA GLY A 221 -6.31 11.36 12.13
C GLY A 221 -6.70 10.56 13.39
N GLY A 222 -8.00 10.34 13.63
CA GLY A 222 -8.51 9.77 14.88
C GLY A 222 -8.96 10.80 15.92
N LEU A 223 -8.91 12.09 15.58
CA LEU A 223 -9.50 13.18 16.37
C LEU A 223 -11.04 13.16 16.30
N ASP A 224 -11.66 13.70 17.34
CA ASP A 224 -13.10 13.86 17.45
C ASP A 224 -13.57 15.12 16.73
N VAL A 225 -14.46 14.92 15.75
CA VAL A 225 -15.04 15.99 14.91
C VAL A 225 -16.51 16.27 15.26
N SER A 226 -17.05 15.60 16.28
CA SER A 226 -18.48 15.63 16.60
C SER A 226 -18.79 16.14 18.01
N HIS A 227 -17.95 15.81 19.01
CA HIS A 227 -18.23 16.15 20.40
C HIS A 227 -17.13 16.99 21.08
N GLY A 228 -16.11 17.42 20.34
CA GLY A 228 -15.02 18.27 20.84
C GLY A 228 -14.13 17.62 21.90
N GLN A 229 -14.07 16.28 21.97
CA GLN A 229 -13.31 15.57 23.02
C GLN A 229 -11.80 15.63 22.85
N THR A 230 -11.30 16.04 21.67
CA THR A 230 -9.87 16.05 21.33
C THR A 230 -9.37 17.46 21.01
N GLY A 231 -9.97 18.48 21.62
CA GLY A 231 -9.69 19.88 21.34
C GLY A 231 -10.65 20.48 20.31
N SER A 232 -10.57 21.79 20.11
CA SER A 232 -11.38 22.50 19.12
C SER A 232 -10.68 22.61 17.76
N GLN A 233 -9.36 22.68 17.75
CA GLN A 233 -8.56 22.95 16.55
C GLN A 233 -7.38 21.98 16.43
N SER A 234 -6.90 21.80 15.20
CA SER A 234 -5.63 21.13 14.92
C SER A 234 -4.93 21.75 13.71
N VAL A 235 -3.77 21.21 13.31
CA VAL A 235 -3.06 21.61 12.09
C VAL A 235 -3.22 20.50 11.05
N TYR A 236 -3.56 20.89 9.83
CA TYR A 236 -3.82 19.98 8.72
C TYR A 236 -3.22 20.53 7.41
N THR A 237 -2.77 19.65 6.53
CA THR A 237 -2.33 20.03 5.18
C THR A 237 -2.57 18.91 4.18
N VAL A 238 -2.61 19.26 2.90
CA VAL A 238 -2.46 18.30 1.80
C VAL A 238 -1.09 18.51 1.17
N HIS A 239 -0.30 17.44 1.07
CA HIS A 239 1.04 17.44 0.46
C HIS A 239 1.12 16.33 -0.58
N ARG A 240 1.37 16.65 -1.86
CA ARG A 240 1.47 15.64 -2.94
C ARG A 240 0.30 14.64 -2.97
N GLN A 241 -0.92 15.16 -2.88
CA GLN A 241 -2.18 14.40 -2.78
C GLN A 241 -2.30 13.49 -1.54
N GLN A 242 -1.43 13.65 -0.55
CA GLN A 242 -1.50 13.00 0.76
C GLN A 242 -2.12 13.96 1.77
N GLU A 243 -3.16 13.54 2.47
CA GLU A 243 -3.73 14.32 3.58
C GLU A 243 -2.92 14.06 4.85
N ILE A 244 -2.55 15.12 5.57
CA ILE A 244 -1.74 15.03 6.79
C ILE A 244 -2.48 15.73 7.92
N MET A 245 -2.76 14.98 9.00
CA MET A 245 -3.30 15.50 10.25
C MET A 245 -2.21 15.51 11.33
N PHE A 246 -1.95 16.66 11.94
CA PHE A 246 -0.99 16.74 13.04
C PHE A 246 -1.69 16.58 14.39
N HIS A 247 -1.11 15.80 15.29
CA HIS A 247 -1.51 15.73 16.69
C HIS A 247 -0.63 16.69 17.50
N VAL A 248 -1.06 17.95 17.58
CA VAL A 248 -0.29 19.00 18.26
C VAL A 248 -0.53 18.93 19.77
N SER A 249 0.55 18.72 20.55
CA SER A 249 0.45 18.50 22.00
C SER A 249 -0.28 19.63 22.74
N THR A 250 -0.05 20.89 22.36
CA THR A 250 -0.69 22.07 22.97
C THR A 250 -2.17 22.21 22.62
N LYS A 251 -2.61 21.74 21.44
CA LYS A 251 -3.99 21.83 20.97
C LYS A 251 -4.88 20.68 21.46
N LEU A 252 -4.27 19.57 21.87
CA LEU A 252 -4.98 18.47 22.52
C LEU A 252 -5.38 18.86 23.97
N PRO A 253 -6.51 18.33 24.49
CA PRO A 253 -7.00 18.70 25.81
C PRO A 253 -5.98 18.45 26.90
N PHE A 254 -5.92 19.39 27.84
CA PHE A 254 -5.16 19.25 29.07
C PHE A 254 -6.09 18.75 30.19
N THR A 255 -5.69 17.69 30.88
CA THR A 255 -6.46 17.14 32.01
C THR A 255 -5.76 17.48 33.32
N GLU A 256 -6.36 18.34 34.14
CA GLU A 256 -5.83 18.62 35.49
C GLU A 256 -5.78 17.35 36.34
N GLY A 257 -4.67 17.14 37.06
CA GLY A 257 -4.47 15.98 37.93
C GLY A 257 -3.98 14.70 37.23
N ASP A 258 -4.01 14.63 35.90
CA ASP A 258 -3.41 13.53 35.14
C ASP A 258 -1.93 13.83 34.84
N THR A 259 -1.00 13.26 35.61
CA THR A 259 0.43 13.54 35.41
C THR A 259 0.95 13.04 34.07
N GLN A 260 0.38 11.95 33.55
CA GLN A 260 0.77 11.34 32.29
C GLN A 260 0.09 11.94 31.05
N GLN A 261 -0.92 12.80 31.25
CA GLN A 261 -1.70 13.41 30.17
C GLN A 261 -2.16 12.37 29.14
N LEU A 262 -2.84 11.33 29.61
CA LEU A 262 -3.22 10.14 28.83
C LEU A 262 -4.00 10.50 27.56
N GLN A 263 -4.80 11.57 27.58
CA GLN A 263 -5.52 12.02 26.38
C GLN A 263 -4.55 12.45 25.28
N ARG A 264 -3.49 13.19 25.61
CA ARG A 264 -2.46 13.61 24.65
C ARG A 264 -1.62 12.42 24.19
N LYS A 265 -1.18 11.60 25.16
CA LYS A 265 -0.37 10.40 24.92
C LYS A 265 -1.11 9.36 24.07
N ARG A 266 -2.43 9.22 24.20
CA ARG A 266 -3.23 8.30 23.39
C ARG A 266 -3.21 8.65 21.90
N HIS A 267 -3.09 9.92 21.54
CA HIS A 267 -2.97 10.33 20.15
C HIS A 267 -1.51 10.25 19.70
N ILE A 268 -0.65 11.07 20.29
CA ILE A 268 0.77 11.22 19.89
C ILE A 268 1.55 9.92 20.09
N GLY A 269 1.32 9.21 21.21
CA GLY A 269 1.98 7.95 21.51
C GLY A 269 1.52 6.77 20.65
N ASN A 270 0.45 6.93 19.85
CA ASN A 270 0.00 5.95 18.85
C ASN A 270 0.30 6.39 17.41
N ASP A 271 1.04 7.47 17.23
CA ASP A 271 1.62 7.83 15.95
C ASP A 271 2.93 7.07 15.73
N ILE A 272 3.33 6.93 14.47
CA ILE A 272 4.57 6.24 14.09
C ILE A 272 5.76 7.21 14.11
N VAL A 273 5.53 8.44 13.66
CA VAL A 273 6.53 9.50 13.56
C VAL A 273 6.06 10.74 14.31
N ALA A 274 6.99 11.40 15.02
CA ALA A 274 6.70 12.66 15.70
C ALA A 274 7.76 13.73 15.40
N VAL A 275 7.31 14.98 15.35
CA VAL A 275 8.15 16.17 15.32
C VAL A 275 8.34 16.68 16.75
N VAL A 276 9.57 17.00 17.11
CA VAL A 276 9.89 17.68 18.38
C VAL A 276 10.39 19.08 18.08
N PHE A 277 9.62 20.10 18.47
CA PHE A 277 9.97 21.50 18.28
C PHE A 277 10.67 22.06 19.53
N GLN A 278 11.77 22.78 19.32
CA GLN A 278 12.60 23.37 20.36
C GLN A 278 12.90 24.84 20.05
N GLU A 279 12.80 25.72 21.05
CA GLU A 279 13.27 27.12 20.94
C GLU A 279 14.70 27.29 21.44
N GLU A 280 15.08 26.50 22.43
CA GLU A 280 16.42 26.51 23.01
C GLU A 280 16.99 25.10 22.99
N ALA A 281 18.31 25.00 22.80
CA ALA A 281 19.02 23.72 22.72
C ALA A 281 18.80 22.91 24.00
N THR A 282 18.00 21.85 23.89
CA THR A 282 17.70 20.91 24.95
C THR A 282 17.94 19.50 24.43
N PRO A 283 18.71 18.66 25.13
CA PRO A 283 18.91 17.29 24.70
C PRO A 283 17.59 16.52 24.66
N PHE A 284 17.42 15.71 23.63
CA PHE A 284 16.30 14.80 23.50
C PHE A 284 16.81 13.36 23.38
N VAL A 285 16.26 12.47 24.20
CA VAL A 285 16.46 11.02 24.10
C VAL A 285 15.13 10.40 23.68
N PRO A 286 15.07 9.59 22.60
CA PRO A 286 13.82 8.92 22.17
C PRO A 286 13.09 8.16 23.29
N ASP A 287 13.84 7.51 24.18
CA ASP A 287 13.31 6.77 25.33
C ASP A 287 12.63 7.64 26.39
N MET A 288 12.72 8.97 26.30
CA MET A 288 11.95 9.86 27.17
C MET A 288 10.44 9.67 26.99
N ILE A 289 9.99 9.19 25.81
CA ILE A 289 8.57 8.97 25.53
C ILE A 289 8.32 7.48 25.42
N ALA A 290 7.60 6.93 26.40
CA ALA A 290 7.30 5.51 26.46
C ALA A 290 6.18 5.18 25.46
N SER A 291 6.56 4.78 24.25
CA SER A 291 5.63 4.38 23.18
C SER A 291 6.05 3.07 22.50
N ASN A 292 5.01 2.32 22.14
CA ASN A 292 5.10 1.14 21.30
C ASN A 292 5.07 1.47 19.79
N PHE A 293 4.57 2.64 19.42
CA PHE A 293 4.31 3.01 18.03
C PHE A 293 5.30 4.03 17.49
N LEU A 294 5.80 4.95 18.32
CA LEU A 294 6.80 5.93 17.89
C LEU A 294 8.12 5.21 17.57
N HIS A 295 8.52 5.29 16.32
CA HIS A 295 9.75 4.67 15.80
C HIS A 295 10.72 5.68 15.18
N ALA A 296 10.25 6.89 14.82
CA ALA A 296 11.10 7.96 14.31
C ALA A 296 10.71 9.33 14.87
N PHE A 297 11.73 10.17 15.09
CA PHE A 297 11.62 11.53 15.59
C PHE A 297 12.39 12.50 14.69
N ILE A 298 11.75 13.60 14.34
CA ILE A 298 12.37 14.72 13.61
C ILE A 298 12.39 15.93 14.53
N LEU A 299 13.59 16.33 14.95
CA LEU A 299 13.79 17.44 15.85
C LEU A 299 14.02 18.72 15.04
N VAL A 300 13.28 19.77 15.38
CA VAL A 300 13.36 21.07 14.74
C VAL A 300 13.63 22.11 15.82
N GLN A 301 14.85 22.64 15.83
CA GLN A 301 15.23 23.74 16.71
C GLN A 301 15.24 25.05 15.91
N VAL A 302 14.50 26.06 16.37
CA VAL A 302 14.49 27.38 15.73
C VAL A 302 15.66 28.25 16.20
N GLU A 303 16.20 29.05 15.29
CA GLU A 303 17.19 30.10 15.53
C GLU A 303 16.66 31.42 14.96
N GLU A 304 16.91 32.54 15.65
CA GLU A 304 16.36 33.87 15.31
C GLU A 304 14.84 33.84 15.00
N PRO A 305 13.99 33.30 15.90
CA PRO A 305 12.56 33.12 15.65
C PRO A 305 11.84 34.45 15.40
N CYS A 306 10.72 34.41 14.66
CA CYS A 306 9.88 35.58 14.39
C CYS A 306 10.64 36.73 13.68
N SER A 307 11.62 36.39 12.83
CA SER A 307 12.40 37.33 12.04
C SER A 307 12.48 36.93 10.56
N ASP A 308 13.04 37.80 9.72
CA ASP A 308 13.31 37.48 8.31
C ASP A 308 14.49 36.51 8.15
N ASN A 309 15.32 36.39 9.20
CA ASN A 309 16.48 35.50 9.23
C ASN A 309 16.20 34.16 9.93
N THR A 310 14.94 33.86 10.27
CA THR A 310 14.59 32.63 10.99
C THR A 310 15.11 31.39 10.26
N THR A 311 15.93 30.61 10.97
CA THR A 311 16.47 29.33 10.53
C THR A 311 16.00 28.20 11.44
N TYR A 312 16.00 26.99 10.90
CA TYR A 312 15.62 25.77 11.59
C TYR A 312 16.76 24.76 11.47
N LYS A 313 17.33 24.39 12.61
CA LYS A 313 18.28 23.29 12.73
C LYS A 313 17.52 21.99 12.90
N VAL A 314 17.85 21.01 12.06
CA VAL A 314 17.15 19.73 12.02
C VAL A 314 18.09 18.59 12.44
N SER A 315 17.58 17.71 13.29
CA SER A 315 18.22 16.43 13.63
C SER A 315 17.19 15.31 13.56
N ILE A 316 17.61 14.09 13.20
CA ILE A 316 16.71 12.97 12.95
C ILE A 316 17.21 11.76 13.70
N THR A 317 16.31 11.04 14.34
CA THR A 317 16.62 9.78 15.02
C THR A 317 15.47 8.80 14.85
N ALA A 318 15.80 7.54 14.63
CA ALA A 318 14.83 6.46 14.50
C ALA A 318 15.38 5.17 15.10
N ARG A 319 14.51 4.18 15.31
CA ARG A 319 14.93 2.88 15.85
C ARG A 319 15.91 2.16 14.92
N GLU A 320 16.77 1.32 15.48
CA GLU A 320 17.77 0.53 14.75
C GLU A 320 17.19 -0.37 13.65
N ASP A 321 15.95 -0.83 13.80
CA ASP A 321 15.26 -1.67 12.82
C ASP A 321 14.55 -0.86 11.71
N VAL A 322 14.60 0.47 11.77
CA VAL A 322 14.06 1.36 10.73
C VAL A 322 15.20 1.69 9.74
N PRO A 323 15.05 1.39 8.44
CA PRO A 323 16.05 1.76 7.45
C PRO A 323 16.15 3.29 7.28
N SER A 324 17.25 3.76 6.70
CA SER A 324 17.38 5.17 6.34
C SER A 324 16.29 5.58 5.34
N PHE A 325 15.90 6.85 5.38
CA PHE A 325 14.83 7.41 4.55
C PHE A 325 15.17 8.81 4.07
N GLY A 326 14.74 9.17 2.87
CA GLY A 326 15.00 10.47 2.26
C GLY A 326 13.96 11.54 2.62
N PRO A 327 14.16 12.80 2.19
CA PRO A 327 15.37 13.36 1.59
C PRO A 327 16.54 13.49 2.58
N PRO A 328 17.81 13.37 2.16
CA PRO A 328 18.96 13.45 3.06
C PRO A 328 19.09 14.85 3.69
N LEU A 329 19.63 14.91 4.91
CA LEU A 329 19.94 16.18 5.56
C LEU A 329 21.02 16.96 4.79
N PRO A 330 20.90 18.29 4.65
CA PRO A 330 21.98 19.12 4.14
C PRO A 330 23.14 19.20 5.14
N ASN A 331 24.31 19.60 4.65
CA ASN A 331 25.48 19.87 5.48
C ASN A 331 25.88 21.36 5.33
N PRO A 332 25.65 22.23 6.33
CA PRO A 332 25.09 21.94 7.66
C PRO A 332 23.57 21.67 7.63
N SER A 333 23.05 20.98 8.66
CA SER A 333 21.63 20.57 8.77
C SER A 333 20.69 21.72 9.18
N ILE A 334 20.82 22.86 8.49
CA ILE A 334 20.11 24.10 8.77
C ILE A 334 19.32 24.52 7.54
N PHE A 335 18.05 24.84 7.75
CA PHE A 335 17.14 25.33 6.73
C PHE A 335 16.70 26.75 7.03
N LYS A 336 16.45 27.55 5.99
CA LYS A 336 15.78 28.85 6.16
C LYS A 336 14.27 28.66 6.19
N LYS A 337 13.56 29.50 6.95
CA LYS A 337 12.10 29.58 6.88
C LYS A 337 11.66 29.81 5.43
N GLY A 338 10.81 28.94 4.91
CA GLY A 338 10.30 29.06 3.55
C GLY A 338 9.69 27.77 3.00
N PRO A 339 9.15 27.83 1.78
CA PRO A 339 8.52 26.69 1.11
C PRO A 339 9.45 25.48 0.93
N GLU A 340 10.75 25.70 0.73
CA GLU A 340 11.75 24.62 0.62
C GLU A 340 11.81 23.76 1.89
N PHE A 341 11.89 24.40 3.06
CA PHE A 341 11.94 23.68 4.33
C PHE A 341 10.64 22.93 4.60
N ARG A 342 9.48 23.52 4.26
CA ARG A 342 8.18 22.85 4.36
C ARG A 342 8.15 21.59 3.48
N GLU A 343 8.55 21.70 2.22
CA GLU A 343 8.60 20.59 1.27
C GLU A 343 9.54 19.47 1.76
N PHE A 344 10.71 19.84 2.28
CA PHE A 344 11.65 18.90 2.91
C PHE A 344 10.98 18.16 4.07
N LEU A 345 10.44 18.91 5.04
CA LEU A 345 9.93 18.36 6.29
C LEU A 345 8.73 17.43 6.08
N LEU A 346 7.76 17.84 5.26
CA LEU A 346 6.58 17.02 4.97
C LEU A 346 6.95 15.74 4.20
N THR A 347 7.88 15.84 3.25
CA THR A 347 8.37 14.67 2.51
C THR A 347 9.15 13.72 3.42
N LYS A 348 10.01 14.26 4.29
CA LYS A 348 10.79 13.49 5.27
C LYS A 348 9.90 12.78 6.27
N LEU A 349 8.82 13.41 6.74
CA LEU A 349 7.84 12.79 7.65
C LEU A 349 7.13 11.59 7.01
N ILE A 350 6.66 11.73 5.77
CA ILE A 350 6.01 10.63 5.04
C ILE A 350 7.00 9.49 4.81
N ASN A 351 8.20 9.78 4.33
CA ASN A 351 9.21 8.77 4.07
C ASN A 351 9.68 8.08 5.37
N ALA A 352 9.74 8.79 6.49
CA ALA A 352 10.00 8.20 7.80
C ALA A 352 8.92 7.16 8.16
N GLU A 353 7.63 7.47 7.96
CA GLU A 353 6.56 6.51 8.24
C GLU A 353 6.61 5.31 7.29
N LEU A 354 6.87 5.54 6.00
CA LEU A 354 7.07 4.46 5.01
C LEU A 354 8.25 3.56 5.36
N ALA A 355 9.34 4.11 5.89
CA ALA A 355 10.48 3.33 6.38
C ALA A 355 10.13 2.56 7.66
N CYS A 356 9.38 3.16 8.58
CA CYS A 356 8.92 2.47 9.78
C CYS A 356 8.07 1.23 9.48
N TYR A 357 7.28 1.20 8.39
CA TYR A 357 6.56 -0.02 7.99
C TYR A 357 7.48 -1.20 7.65
N LYS A 358 8.73 -0.92 7.24
CA LYS A 358 9.75 -1.94 6.96
C LYS A 358 10.39 -2.51 8.23
N SER A 359 10.09 -1.95 9.40
CA SER A 359 10.60 -2.44 10.68
C SER A 359 9.95 -3.77 11.08
N ASP A 360 10.66 -4.60 11.85
CA ASP A 360 10.23 -5.96 12.20
C ASP A 360 8.83 -6.01 12.82
N ARG A 361 8.50 -5.03 13.67
CA ARG A 361 7.22 -4.99 14.37
C ARG A 361 6.07 -4.71 13.41
N PHE A 362 6.23 -3.70 12.56
CA PHE A 362 5.18 -3.27 11.64
C PHE A 362 5.03 -4.21 10.46
N ALA A 363 6.14 -4.71 9.91
CA ALA A 363 6.16 -5.69 8.83
C ALA A 363 5.36 -6.96 9.21
N ARG A 364 5.52 -7.47 10.45
CA ARG A 364 4.74 -8.63 10.92
C ARG A 364 3.24 -8.34 11.05
N LEU A 365 2.86 -7.12 11.44
CA LEU A 365 1.46 -6.74 11.56
C LEU A 365 0.80 -6.58 10.19
N GLU A 366 1.54 -5.98 9.25
CA GLU A 366 1.16 -5.86 7.85
C GLU A 366 1.01 -7.24 7.21
N GLU A 367 2.01 -8.12 7.32
CA GLU A 367 1.97 -9.49 6.79
C GLU A 367 0.73 -10.26 7.27
N ARG A 368 0.41 -10.19 8.57
CA ARG A 368 -0.78 -10.84 9.13
C ARG A 368 -2.08 -10.31 8.54
N THR A 369 -2.19 -8.99 8.39
CA THR A 369 -3.38 -8.33 7.85
C THR A 369 -3.55 -8.70 6.37
N ARG A 370 -2.44 -8.63 5.62
CA ARG A 370 -2.37 -8.95 4.21
C ARG A 370 -2.72 -10.41 3.91
N ALA A 371 -2.20 -11.34 4.72
CA ALA A 371 -2.53 -12.76 4.65
C ALA A 371 -4.02 -13.01 4.93
N ALA A 372 -4.56 -12.43 6.00
CA ALA A 372 -5.98 -12.60 6.35
C ALA A 372 -6.93 -12.04 5.27
N LEU A 373 -6.60 -10.88 4.70
CA LEU A 373 -7.36 -10.28 3.61
C LEU A 373 -7.25 -11.10 2.32
N LEU A 374 -6.06 -11.63 2.00
CA LEU A 374 -5.87 -12.48 0.84
C LEU A 374 -6.63 -13.80 0.95
N ASP A 375 -6.59 -14.42 2.13
CA ASP A 375 -7.33 -15.66 2.40
C ASP A 375 -8.84 -15.43 2.24
N SER A 376 -9.36 -14.33 2.78
CA SER A 376 -10.78 -13.95 2.61
C SER A 376 -11.14 -13.69 1.13
N LEU A 377 -10.28 -12.98 0.40
CA LEU A 377 -10.47 -12.73 -1.03
C LEU A 377 -10.45 -14.04 -1.83
N HIS A 378 -9.46 -14.90 -1.58
CA HIS A 378 -9.30 -16.18 -2.25
C HIS A 378 -10.55 -17.06 -2.08
N ASP A 379 -11.03 -17.18 -0.84
CA ASP A 379 -12.22 -17.99 -0.53
C ASP A 379 -13.48 -17.45 -1.22
N GLU A 380 -13.67 -16.13 -1.25
CA GLU A 380 -14.78 -15.50 -1.97
C GLU A 380 -14.68 -15.76 -3.49
N LEU A 381 -13.51 -15.55 -4.09
CA LEU A 381 -13.28 -15.76 -5.52
C LEU A 381 -13.49 -17.23 -5.91
N GLN A 382 -12.98 -18.16 -5.11
CA GLN A 382 -13.12 -19.59 -5.36
C GLN A 382 -14.58 -20.02 -5.23
N ARG A 383 -15.27 -19.66 -4.14
CA ARG A 383 -16.67 -20.01 -3.92
C ARG A 383 -17.58 -19.49 -5.04
N ARG A 384 -17.37 -18.23 -5.45
CA ARG A 384 -18.14 -17.62 -6.55
C ARG A 384 -17.82 -18.27 -7.90
N SER A 385 -16.55 -18.59 -8.17
CA SER A 385 -16.15 -19.24 -9.41
C SER A 385 -16.71 -20.66 -9.52
N GLN A 386 -16.73 -21.43 -8.43
CA GLN A 386 -17.38 -22.74 -8.35
C GLN A 386 -18.90 -22.64 -8.58
N SER A 387 -19.53 -21.60 -8.04
CA SER A 387 -20.96 -21.35 -8.27
C SER A 387 -21.27 -21.05 -9.73
N MET A 388 -20.39 -20.31 -10.41
CA MET A 388 -20.50 -20.05 -11.85
C MET A 388 -20.35 -21.34 -12.67
N LEU A 389 -19.54 -22.30 -12.23
CA LEU A 389 -19.40 -23.61 -12.86
C LEU A 389 -20.56 -24.58 -12.54
N GLY A 390 -21.51 -24.18 -11.70
CA GLY A 390 -22.61 -25.04 -11.28
C GLY A 390 -22.20 -26.14 -10.28
N LEU A 391 -21.02 -25.99 -9.64
CA LEU A 391 -20.49 -26.96 -8.68
C LEU A 391 -21.02 -26.72 -7.25
N THR A 392 -21.63 -25.55 -6.99
CA THR A 392 -22.30 -25.23 -5.71
C THR A 392 -23.81 -25.40 -5.85
N SER A 393 -24.26 -26.64 -6.04
CA SER A 393 -25.65 -27.03 -5.82
C SER A 393 -25.63 -28.40 -5.17
N CYS A 394 -25.63 -28.43 -3.82
CA CYS A 394 -26.02 -29.62 -3.05
C CYS A 394 -26.05 -29.46 -1.51
N LEU A 395 -25.76 -28.31 -0.88
CA LEU A 395 -25.69 -28.26 0.60
C LEU A 395 -26.57 -27.22 1.32
N GLU A 396 -27.40 -26.44 0.64
CA GLU A 396 -28.26 -25.44 1.31
C GLU A 396 -29.75 -25.48 0.92
N GLU A 397 -30.21 -26.42 0.07
CA GLU A 397 -31.63 -26.52 -0.35
C GLU A 397 -32.39 -27.75 0.21
N GLU A 398 -32.02 -28.29 1.37
CA GLU A 398 -32.83 -29.29 2.10
C GLU A 398 -33.66 -28.66 3.24
N GLY A 399 -34.24 -27.47 2.99
CA GLY A 399 -34.98 -26.78 4.03
C GLY A 399 -35.88 -25.66 3.57
N ARG A 400 -36.60 -25.81 2.44
CA ARG A 400 -37.87 -25.14 2.11
C ARG A 400 -38.22 -25.40 0.64
N ALA A 401 -38.89 -26.51 0.38
CA ALA A 401 -39.72 -26.61 -0.81
C ALA A 401 -41.02 -25.84 -0.52
N GLU A 402 -41.32 -24.78 -1.29
CA GLU A 402 -42.65 -24.54 -1.85
C GLU A 402 -42.64 -23.33 -2.83
N ASN A 403 -43.02 -23.64 -4.07
CA ASN A 403 -43.63 -22.79 -5.10
C ASN A 403 -42.88 -21.51 -5.56
N GLY A 404 -42.16 -21.65 -6.68
CA GLY A 404 -41.81 -20.55 -7.57
C GLY A 404 -40.93 -21.01 -8.72
N HIS A 405 -41.40 -20.87 -9.96
CA HIS A 405 -40.69 -21.27 -11.19
C HIS A 405 -39.27 -20.66 -11.27
N ALA A 406 -38.25 -21.51 -11.14
CA ALA A 406 -36.84 -21.15 -11.25
C ALA A 406 -36.41 -20.98 -12.72
N HIS A 407 -36.57 -19.78 -13.28
CA HIS A 407 -35.91 -19.37 -14.53
C HIS A 407 -34.46 -18.87 -14.30
N GLY A 408 -33.69 -19.57 -13.46
CA GLY A 408 -32.29 -19.22 -13.15
C GLY A 408 -31.22 -19.97 -13.97
N GLY A 409 -31.58 -21.09 -14.61
CA GLY A 409 -30.62 -21.98 -15.29
C GLY A 409 -30.06 -21.41 -16.61
N LEU A 410 -30.93 -20.84 -17.45
CA LEU A 410 -30.53 -20.34 -18.78
C LEU A 410 -29.54 -19.16 -18.70
N LEU A 411 -29.76 -18.24 -17.75
CA LEU A 411 -28.87 -17.09 -17.53
C LEU A 411 -27.52 -17.52 -16.93
N LYS A 412 -27.46 -18.60 -16.14
CA LYS A 412 -26.20 -19.20 -15.68
C LYS A 412 -25.43 -19.79 -16.87
N SER A 413 -26.07 -20.58 -17.72
CA SER A 413 -25.45 -21.17 -18.92
C SER A 413 -24.97 -20.12 -19.93
N ILE A 414 -25.72 -19.03 -20.13
CA ILE A 414 -25.31 -17.93 -21.01
C ILE A 414 -24.06 -17.23 -20.46
N LYS A 415 -24.00 -16.94 -19.14
CA LYS A 415 -22.83 -16.32 -18.51
C LYS A 415 -21.58 -17.20 -18.61
N VAL A 416 -21.72 -18.51 -18.44
CA VAL A 416 -20.63 -19.49 -18.62
C VAL A 416 -20.13 -19.50 -20.07
N CYS A 417 -21.03 -19.46 -21.06
CA CYS A 417 -20.64 -19.37 -22.47
C CYS A 417 -19.90 -18.08 -22.82
N PHE A 418 -20.33 -16.92 -22.29
CA PHE A 418 -19.63 -15.65 -22.51
C PHE A 418 -18.23 -15.64 -21.89
N ILE A 419 -18.08 -16.18 -20.68
CA ILE A 419 -16.78 -16.30 -20.01
C ILE A 419 -15.87 -17.24 -20.81
N LEU A 420 -16.36 -18.44 -21.18
CA LEU A 420 -15.59 -19.38 -22.01
C LEU A 420 -15.20 -18.78 -23.36
N LYS A 421 -16.04 -17.94 -23.98
CA LYS A 421 -15.73 -17.24 -25.23
C LYS A 421 -14.65 -16.17 -25.05
N LEU A 422 -14.65 -15.45 -23.93
CA LEU A 422 -13.60 -14.47 -23.58
C LEU A 422 -12.25 -15.16 -23.33
N TYR A 423 -12.25 -16.24 -22.55
CA TYR A 423 -11.06 -17.07 -22.33
C TYR A 423 -10.57 -17.71 -23.63
N PHE A 424 -11.48 -18.24 -24.46
CA PHE A 424 -11.12 -18.82 -25.76
C PHE A 424 -10.53 -17.77 -26.71
N HIS A 425 -11.08 -16.56 -26.77
CA HIS A 425 -10.54 -15.47 -27.59
C HIS A 425 -9.15 -15.04 -27.12
N PHE A 426 -8.95 -14.89 -25.80
CA PHE A 426 -7.65 -14.59 -25.21
C PHE A 426 -6.62 -15.70 -25.47
N PHE A 427 -6.98 -16.97 -25.25
CA PHE A 427 -6.10 -18.11 -25.52
C PHE A 427 -5.82 -18.34 -27.01
N LYS A 428 -6.75 -17.97 -27.89
CA LYS A 428 -6.56 -18.00 -29.35
C LYS A 428 -5.62 -16.87 -29.81
N SER A 429 -5.63 -15.72 -29.13
CA SER A 429 -4.65 -14.64 -29.31
C SER A 429 -3.26 -15.02 -28.81
N LEU A 430 -3.17 -15.87 -27.78
CA LEU A 430 -1.90 -16.35 -27.18
C LEU A 430 -1.44 -17.74 -27.70
N SER A 431 -2.09 -18.34 -28.71
CA SER A 431 -1.80 -19.71 -29.19
C SER A 431 -1.80 -20.83 -28.12
N ILE A 432 -2.45 -20.64 -26.97
CA ILE A 432 -2.51 -21.61 -25.87
C ILE A 432 -3.61 -22.65 -26.16
N SER A 433 -3.27 -23.67 -26.94
CA SER A 433 -4.24 -24.68 -27.40
C SER A 433 -4.50 -25.82 -26.40
N PHE A 434 -3.79 -25.89 -25.27
CA PHE A 434 -3.77 -27.10 -24.43
C PHE A 434 -4.55 -27.06 -23.10
N PHE A 435 -5.02 -25.89 -22.63
CA PHE A 435 -5.65 -25.79 -21.30
C PHE A 435 -7.17 -26.01 -21.27
N ILE A 436 -7.84 -26.08 -22.42
CA ILE A 436 -9.32 -26.19 -22.48
C ILE A 436 -9.81 -27.65 -22.43
N LEU A 437 -8.94 -28.63 -22.70
CA LEU A 437 -9.33 -30.03 -22.83
C LEU A 437 -9.82 -30.73 -21.53
N PRO A 438 -9.38 -30.38 -20.30
CA PRO A 438 -9.86 -31.09 -19.10
C PRO A 438 -11.23 -30.61 -18.58
N LEU A 439 -11.72 -29.44 -19.03
CA LEU A 439 -13.02 -28.89 -18.63
C LEU A 439 -14.18 -29.38 -19.51
N PHE A 440 -13.87 -29.90 -20.70
CA PHE A 440 -14.87 -30.36 -21.67
C PHE A 440 -15.68 -31.59 -21.24
N PRO A 441 -15.11 -32.62 -20.58
CA PRO A 441 -15.89 -33.81 -20.19
C PRO A 441 -16.84 -33.56 -19.01
N VAL A 442 -16.49 -32.64 -18.10
CA VAL A 442 -17.29 -32.36 -16.89
C VAL A 442 -18.54 -31.52 -17.21
N MET A 443 -18.49 -30.70 -18.27
CA MET A 443 -19.63 -29.87 -18.71
C MET A 443 -20.65 -30.62 -19.56
N LEU A 444 -20.24 -31.68 -20.28
CA LEU A 444 -21.13 -32.43 -21.17
C LEU A 444 -22.04 -33.43 -20.44
N SER A 445 -21.72 -33.85 -19.20
CA SER A 445 -22.57 -34.81 -18.49
C SER A 445 -23.90 -34.21 -17.99
N ASN A 446 -24.01 -32.87 -17.95
CA ASN A 446 -25.19 -32.16 -17.46
C ASN A 446 -26.05 -31.49 -18.57
N ILE A 447 -25.75 -31.71 -19.85
CA ILE A 447 -26.53 -31.13 -20.97
C ILE A 447 -27.10 -32.27 -21.83
N VAL A 448 -28.21 -32.85 -21.38
CA VAL A 448 -29.03 -33.75 -22.20
C VAL A 448 -29.93 -32.90 -23.11
N SER A 449 -29.34 -32.20 -24.07
CA SER A 449 -30.11 -31.69 -25.21
C SER A 449 -29.20 -31.42 -26.40
N ILE A 450 -29.31 -32.30 -27.41
CA ILE A 450 -28.58 -32.26 -28.69
C ILE A 450 -28.68 -30.90 -29.39
N THR A 451 -29.78 -30.15 -29.15
CA THR A 451 -30.03 -28.84 -29.73
C THR A 451 -29.13 -27.73 -29.17
N VAL A 452 -28.76 -27.81 -27.88
CA VAL A 452 -27.89 -26.82 -27.22
C VAL A 452 -26.44 -27.04 -27.62
N THR A 453 -26.01 -28.30 -27.73
CA THR A 453 -24.68 -28.67 -28.23
C THR A 453 -24.47 -28.17 -29.67
N HIS A 454 -25.47 -28.32 -30.53
CA HIS A 454 -25.42 -27.80 -31.91
C HIS A 454 -25.26 -26.27 -31.95
N TYR A 455 -25.99 -25.55 -31.10
CA TYR A 455 -25.91 -24.09 -31.01
C TYR A 455 -24.54 -23.61 -30.50
N ILE A 456 -23.95 -24.33 -29.54
CA ILE A 456 -22.61 -24.06 -29.00
C ILE A 456 -21.53 -24.25 -30.08
N PHE A 457 -21.57 -25.33 -30.86
CA PHE A 457 -20.60 -25.57 -31.94
C PHE A 457 -20.69 -24.53 -33.06
N VAL A 458 -21.91 -24.09 -33.41
CA VAL A 458 -22.14 -23.05 -34.42
C VAL A 458 -21.66 -21.68 -33.92
N CYS A 459 -21.86 -21.35 -32.63
CA CYS A 459 -21.39 -20.09 -32.05
C CYS A 459 -19.87 -19.98 -31.83
N ILE A 460 -19.15 -21.12 -31.86
CA ILE A 460 -17.68 -21.21 -31.63
C ILE A 460 -16.90 -21.38 -32.97
N GLY A 461 -17.57 -21.56 -34.11
CA GLY A 461 -16.92 -21.63 -35.43
C GLY A 461 -16.17 -22.93 -35.72
N LEU A 462 -16.49 -24.00 -34.99
CA LEU A 462 -15.86 -25.34 -35.10
C LEU A 462 -16.70 -26.29 -35.99
N HIS A 463 -16.97 -25.88 -37.24
CA HIS A 463 -17.85 -26.63 -38.15
C HIS A 463 -17.27 -28.01 -38.58
N ARG A 464 -15.95 -28.22 -38.47
CA ARG A 464 -15.28 -29.47 -38.86
C ARG A 464 -15.28 -30.56 -37.77
N CYS A 465 -15.43 -30.22 -36.50
CA CYS A 465 -15.46 -31.21 -35.40
C CYS A 465 -16.80 -31.95 -35.30
N LEU A 466 -17.88 -31.35 -35.81
CA LEU A 466 -19.22 -31.94 -35.78
C LEU A 466 -19.32 -33.24 -36.60
N HIS A 467 -18.52 -33.35 -37.67
CA HIS A 467 -18.54 -34.49 -38.59
C HIS A 467 -17.89 -35.75 -38.00
N VAL A 468 -17.03 -35.61 -36.98
CA VAL A 468 -16.34 -36.73 -36.31
C VAL A 468 -17.24 -37.32 -35.21
N TYR A 469 -18.04 -36.50 -34.53
CA TYR A 469 -18.91 -36.96 -33.43
C TYR A 469 -20.19 -37.68 -33.91
N MET A 470 -20.63 -37.45 -35.15
CA MET A 470 -21.86 -38.03 -35.69
C MET A 470 -21.68 -39.37 -36.42
N ILE A 471 -20.44 -39.84 -36.64
CA ILE A 471 -20.16 -41.01 -37.50
C ILE A 471 -19.83 -42.29 -36.71
N ASN A 472 -19.71 -42.25 -35.39
CA ASN A 472 -19.42 -43.48 -34.63
C ASN A 472 -20.25 -43.62 -33.35
N PRO A 473 -21.44 -44.24 -33.42
CA PRO A 473 -22.09 -44.81 -32.26
C PRO A 473 -21.78 -46.31 -32.22
N ALA A 474 -20.64 -46.67 -31.65
CA ALA A 474 -20.31 -48.05 -31.27
C ALA A 474 -19.46 -48.04 -29.99
#